data_AF-A0A1M7YSI2-F1
#
_entry.id   AF-A0A1M7YSI2-F1
#
_cell.length_a   1.000
_cell.length_b   1.000
_cell.length_c   1.000
_cell.angle_alpha   90.00
_cell.angle_beta   90.00
_cell.angle_gamma   90.00
#
_symmetry.space_group_name_H-M   'P 1'
#
loop_
_entity.id
_entity.type
_entity.pdbx_description
1 polymer ?
#
loop_
_entity_poly.entity_id
_entity_poly.type
_entity_poly.pdbx_seq_one_letter_code
_entity_poly.pdbx_strand_id
1 'polypeptide(L)'
;MKFERKKHIALLSLAAVFFIGYVIWSQLYINHMSNILSSERVRVLNIARSLELWKNITINDSGYFYPDKLFKNEEIELKEINRSKSETGINKGEKMYILYYKKDIDETKFQRYFSDLVLDNYFYLITDADGKIKELFWDKP
;
A
#
# COMPACT_ATOMS: atom_id res chain seq x y z
N MET A 1 -2.05 8.65 -63.28
CA MET A 1 -0.79 8.66 -62.49
C MET A 1 -0.77 9.62 -61.29
N LYS A 2 -1.05 10.95 -61.43
CA LYS A 2 -1.06 11.90 -60.28
C LYS A 2 -2.11 11.59 -59.19
N PHE A 3 -3.26 11.04 -59.57
CA PHE A 3 -4.38 10.75 -58.64
C PHE A 3 -4.08 9.56 -57.73
N GLU A 4 -3.50 8.48 -58.27
CA GLU A 4 -3.09 7.32 -57.47
C GLU A 4 -1.97 7.65 -56.50
N ARG A 5 -1.00 8.49 -56.92
CA ARG A 5 0.08 8.94 -56.03
C ARG A 5 -0.45 9.72 -54.82
N LYS A 6 -1.46 10.58 -55.02
CA LYS A 6 -2.14 11.28 -53.91
C LYS A 6 -2.90 10.32 -53.00
N LYS A 7 -3.56 9.30 -53.55
CA LYS A 7 -4.26 8.27 -52.78
C LYS A 7 -3.30 7.44 -51.92
N HIS A 8 -2.15 7.04 -52.47
CA HIS A 8 -1.11 6.34 -51.71
C HIS A 8 -0.50 7.21 -50.61
N ILE A 9 -0.24 8.49 -50.88
CA ILE A 9 0.25 9.43 -49.85
C ILE A 9 -0.80 9.57 -48.73
N ALA A 10 -2.09 9.73 -49.06
CA ALA A 10 -3.15 9.84 -48.06
C ALA A 10 -3.29 8.55 -47.21
N LEU A 11 -3.16 7.37 -47.82
CA LEU A 11 -3.16 6.08 -47.11
C LEU A 11 -1.95 5.94 -46.18
N LEU A 12 -0.77 6.36 -46.62
CA LEU A 12 0.44 6.36 -45.79
C LEU A 12 0.32 7.34 -44.62
N SER A 13 -0.23 8.54 -44.86
CA SER A 13 -0.51 9.52 -43.80
C SER A 13 -1.50 8.96 -42.77
N LEU A 14 -2.56 8.29 -43.22
CA LEU A 14 -3.55 7.68 -42.34
C LEU A 14 -2.94 6.56 -41.50
N ALA A 15 -2.16 5.67 -42.13
CA ALA A 15 -1.44 4.61 -41.43
C ALA A 15 -0.47 5.19 -40.39
N ALA A 16 0.27 6.25 -40.73
CA ALA A 16 1.17 6.92 -39.81
C ALA A 16 0.43 7.49 -38.58
N VAL A 17 -0.75 8.08 -38.76
CA VAL A 17 -1.59 8.56 -37.65
C VAL A 17 -2.03 7.40 -36.74
N PHE A 18 -2.45 6.27 -37.31
CA PHE A 18 -2.80 5.08 -36.53
C PHE A 18 -1.60 4.53 -35.75
N PHE A 19 -0.41 4.46 -36.37
CA PHE A 19 0.81 4.02 -35.69
C PHE A 19 1.19 4.95 -34.54
N ILE A 20 1.13 6.26 -34.75
CA ILE A 20 1.40 7.25 -33.70
C ILE A 20 0.40 7.09 -32.54
N GLY A 21 -0.89 6.95 -32.85
CA GLY A 21 -1.93 6.71 -31.85
C GLY A 21 -1.68 5.44 -31.03
N TYR A 22 -1.30 4.35 -31.71
CA TYR A 22 -0.94 3.09 -31.06
C TYR A 22 0.28 3.24 -30.12
N VAL A 23 1.34 3.91 -30.57
CA VAL A 23 2.54 4.13 -29.76
C VAL A 23 2.22 4.96 -28.52
N ILE A 24 1.45 6.03 -28.65
CA ILE A 24 1.02 6.86 -27.51
C ILE A 24 0.20 6.03 -26.52
N TRP A 25 -0.76 5.25 -27.01
CA TRP A 25 -1.57 4.37 -26.15
C TRP A 25 -0.73 3.33 -25.43
N SER A 26 0.22 2.70 -26.13
CA SER A 26 1.14 1.73 -25.56
C SER A 26 2.00 2.35 -24.46
N GLN A 27 2.52 3.57 -24.65
CA GLN A 27 3.29 4.28 -23.63
C GLN A 27 2.44 4.60 -22.39
N LEU A 28 1.20 5.06 -22.58
CA LEU A 28 0.28 5.29 -21.46
C LEU A 28 0.00 3.99 -20.68
N TYR A 29 -0.23 2.88 -21.40
CA TYR A 29 -0.48 1.59 -20.78
C TYR A 29 0.75 1.06 -20.02
N ILE A 30 1.95 1.17 -20.59
CA ILE A 30 3.20 0.78 -19.92
C ILE A 30 3.43 1.60 -18.66
N ASN A 31 3.24 2.92 -18.73
CA ASN A 31 3.36 3.79 -17.55
C ASN A 31 2.36 3.40 -16.47
N HIS A 32 1.12 3.09 -16.86
CA HIS A 32 0.09 2.62 -15.93
C HIS A 32 0.51 1.31 -15.25
N MET A 33 0.99 0.32 -16.02
CA MET A 33 1.49 -0.95 -15.46
C MET A 33 2.71 -0.78 -14.56
N SER A 34 3.63 0.11 -14.93
CA SER A 34 4.81 0.42 -14.12
C SER A 34 4.43 1.02 -12.76
N ASN A 35 3.39 1.86 -12.73
CA ASN A 35 2.87 2.43 -11.48
C ASN A 35 2.20 1.38 -10.59
N ILE A 36 1.49 0.41 -11.18
CA ILE A 36 0.94 -0.71 -10.42
C ILE A 36 2.07 -1.56 -9.81
N LEU A 37 3.08 -1.90 -10.60
CA LEU A 37 4.23 -2.69 -10.14
C LEU A 37 5.02 -1.99 -9.02
N SER A 38 5.19 -0.67 -9.10
CA SER A 38 5.88 0.07 -8.04
C SER A 38 5.08 0.08 -6.73
N SER A 39 3.75 0.19 -6.81
CA SER A 39 2.84 0.08 -5.66
C SER A 39 2.89 -1.31 -5.02
N GLU A 40 2.80 -2.36 -5.85
CA GLU A 40 2.91 -3.75 -5.42
C GLU A 40 4.24 -4.05 -4.70
N ARG A 41 5.34 -3.51 -5.22
CA ARG A 41 6.65 -3.63 -4.58
C ARG A 41 6.66 -2.98 -3.19
N VAL A 42 6.05 -1.81 -3.04
CA VAL A 42 5.94 -1.14 -1.73
C VAL A 42 5.09 -1.98 -0.78
N ARG A 43 3.97 -2.53 -1.24
CA ARG A 43 3.11 -3.41 -0.44
C ARG A 43 3.87 -4.62 0.10
N VAL A 44 4.60 -5.34 -0.77
CA VAL A 44 5.39 -6.50 -0.36
C VAL A 44 6.48 -6.13 0.65
N LEU A 45 7.14 -4.98 0.47
CA LEU A 45 8.14 -4.49 1.42
C LEU A 45 7.52 -4.17 2.79
N ASN A 46 6.33 -3.58 2.84
CA ASN A 46 5.65 -3.27 4.10
C ASN A 46 5.27 -4.54 4.86
N ILE A 47 4.78 -5.58 4.16
CA ILE A 47 4.50 -6.88 4.76
C ILE A 47 5.77 -7.49 5.36
N ALA A 48 6.87 -7.49 4.60
CA ALA A 48 8.14 -8.03 5.06
C ALA A 48 8.65 -7.31 6.31
N ARG A 49 8.57 -5.97 6.32
CA ARG A 49 8.94 -5.14 7.48
C ARG A 49 8.08 -5.42 8.70
N SER A 50 6.78 -5.62 8.52
CA SER A 50 5.86 -5.94 9.63
C SER A 50 6.16 -7.32 10.22
N LEU A 51 6.39 -8.33 9.36
CA LEU A 51 6.79 -9.66 9.80
C LEU A 51 8.13 -9.64 10.56
N GLU A 52 9.08 -8.84 10.10
CA GLU A 52 10.36 -8.65 10.79
C GLU A 52 10.19 -7.98 12.15
N LEU A 53 9.36 -6.93 12.23
CA LEU A 53 9.03 -6.28 13.49
C LEU A 53 8.38 -7.28 14.47
N TRP A 54 7.41 -8.05 14.00
CA TRP A 54 6.71 -9.04 14.82
C TRP A 54 7.67 -10.11 15.33
N LYS A 55 8.49 -10.66 14.44
CA LYS A 55 9.57 -11.60 14.81
C LYS A 55 10.48 -11.01 15.88
N ASN A 56 10.90 -9.74 15.71
CA ASN A 56 11.77 -9.07 16.67
C ASN A 56 11.10 -8.95 18.05
N ILE A 57 9.84 -8.54 18.11
CA ILE A 57 9.09 -8.42 19.36
C ILE A 57 8.90 -9.79 20.01
N THR A 58 8.54 -10.82 19.24
CA THR A 58 8.34 -12.17 19.78
C THR A 58 9.62 -12.77 20.33
N ILE A 59 10.75 -12.63 19.63
CA ILE A 59 12.03 -13.24 20.02
C ILE A 59 12.74 -12.43 21.11
N ASN A 60 12.86 -11.11 20.92
CA ASN A 60 13.72 -10.27 21.76
C ASN A 60 12.97 -9.60 22.92
N ASP A 61 11.67 -9.37 22.77
CA ASP A 61 10.82 -8.73 23.78
C ASP A 61 9.78 -9.69 24.38
N SER A 62 9.90 -11.00 24.15
CA SER A 62 8.97 -12.03 24.66
C SER A 62 7.49 -11.76 24.33
N GLY A 63 7.23 -11.08 23.20
CA GLY A 63 5.88 -10.70 22.78
C GLY A 63 5.33 -9.44 23.45
N TYR A 64 6.12 -8.70 24.21
CA TYR A 64 5.73 -7.42 24.80
C TYR A 64 6.04 -6.26 23.87
N PHE A 65 5.02 -5.43 23.62
CA PHE A 65 5.15 -4.21 22.85
C PHE A 65 5.51 -3.04 23.75
N TYR A 66 6.64 -2.41 23.48
CA TYR A 66 7.09 -1.21 24.17
C TYR A 66 7.06 -0.02 23.21
N PRO A 67 6.03 0.85 23.26
CA PRO A 67 5.90 2.01 22.37
C PRO A 67 7.18 2.85 22.30
N ASP A 68 7.81 3.09 23.44
CA ASP A 68 9.02 3.93 23.58
C ASP A 68 10.24 3.39 22.81
N LYS A 69 10.31 2.06 22.59
CA LYS A 69 11.36 1.46 21.76
C LYS A 69 11.11 1.68 20.27
N LEU A 70 9.83 1.76 19.86
CA LEU A 70 9.43 1.97 18.47
C LEU A 70 9.53 3.42 18.03
N PHE A 71 9.25 4.40 18.91
CA PHE A 71 9.37 5.83 18.59
C PHE A 71 10.79 6.26 18.21
N LYS A 72 11.81 5.44 18.53
CA LYS A 72 13.19 5.64 18.08
C LYS A 72 13.43 5.18 16.64
N ASN A 73 12.52 4.41 16.06
CA ASN A 73 12.60 3.96 14.68
C ASN A 73 11.89 5.00 13.79
N GLU A 74 12.68 5.83 13.10
CA GLU A 74 12.17 6.92 12.26
C GLU A 74 11.27 6.44 11.11
N GLU A 75 11.20 5.13 10.82
CA GLU A 75 10.41 4.57 9.72
C GLU A 75 8.94 4.29 10.07
N ILE A 76 8.58 4.21 11.35
CA ILE A 76 7.25 3.81 11.83
C ILE A 76 6.65 4.90 12.72
N GLU A 77 5.47 5.38 12.35
CA GLU A 77 4.65 6.25 13.20
C GLU A 77 3.63 5.42 13.97
N LEU A 78 3.50 5.70 15.26
CA LEU A 78 2.58 5.00 16.15
C LEU A 78 1.50 5.98 16.61
N LYS A 79 0.23 5.58 16.50
CA LYS A 79 -0.90 6.32 17.06
C LYS A 79 -1.78 5.39 17.89
N GLU A 80 -1.99 5.76 19.16
CA GLU A 80 -2.91 5.06 20.05
C GLU A 80 -4.36 5.46 19.71
N ILE A 81 -5.24 4.46 19.62
CA ILE A 81 -6.66 4.66 19.33
C ILE A 81 -7.42 4.82 20.64
N ASN A 82 -7.67 6.07 21.02
CA ASN A 82 -8.54 6.42 22.14
C ASN A 82 -9.99 6.55 21.66
N ARG A 83 -10.68 5.42 21.46
CA ARG A 83 -12.13 5.39 21.14
C ARG A 83 -12.91 4.66 22.23
N SER A 84 -14.22 4.94 22.30
CA SER A 84 -15.09 4.29 23.27
C SER A 84 -15.18 2.79 23.00
N LYS A 85 -15.29 1.99 24.08
CA LYS A 85 -15.26 0.53 24.04
C LYS A 85 -16.30 -0.11 23.10
N SER A 86 -17.42 0.58 22.90
CA SER A 86 -18.52 0.17 21.99
C SER A 86 -18.19 0.32 20.51
N GLU A 87 -17.16 1.09 20.15
CA GLU A 87 -16.80 1.39 18.77
C GLU A 87 -15.64 0.54 18.24
N THR A 88 -14.84 -0.07 19.12
CA THR A 88 -13.61 -0.78 18.75
C THR A 88 -13.61 -2.27 19.11
N GLY A 89 -14.54 -2.73 19.96
CA GLY A 89 -14.60 -4.13 20.40
C GLY A 89 -13.47 -4.56 21.35
N ILE A 90 -12.67 -3.61 21.86
CA ILE A 90 -11.50 -3.88 22.71
C ILE A 90 -11.94 -4.13 24.17
N ASN A 91 -11.32 -5.08 24.87
CA ASN A 91 -11.66 -5.40 26.27
C ASN A 91 -11.13 -4.35 27.27
N LYS A 92 -11.52 -4.48 28.55
CA LYS A 92 -11.11 -3.52 29.58
C LYS A 92 -9.61 -3.71 29.84
N GLY A 93 -8.83 -2.65 29.72
CA GLY A 93 -7.39 -2.67 29.96
C GLY A 93 -6.55 -3.02 28.72
N GLU A 94 -7.16 -3.49 27.65
CA GLU A 94 -6.46 -3.62 26.37
C GLU A 94 -6.25 -2.25 25.72
N LYS A 95 -5.20 -2.13 24.92
CA LYS A 95 -4.88 -0.94 24.14
C LYS A 95 -4.76 -1.30 22.67
N MET A 96 -5.26 -0.43 21.81
CA MET A 96 -5.14 -0.58 20.36
C MET A 96 -4.30 0.53 19.78
N TYR A 97 -3.37 0.14 18.94
CA TYR A 97 -2.49 1.03 18.22
C TYR A 97 -2.68 0.84 16.72
N ILE A 98 -2.52 1.91 15.97
CA ILE A 98 -2.30 1.88 14.53
C ILE A 98 -0.85 2.31 14.26
N LEU A 99 -0.16 1.51 13.46
CA LEU A 99 1.23 1.71 13.10
C LEU A 99 1.28 2.05 11.62
N TYR A 100 1.84 3.20 11.24
CA TYR A 100 1.99 3.64 9.87
C TYR A 100 3.46 3.61 9.45
N TYR A 101 3.76 3.09 8.26
CA TYR A 101 5.06 3.28 7.63
C TYR A 101 5.08 4.62 6.90
N LYS A 102 6.08 5.48 7.16
CA LYS A 102 6.16 6.88 6.66
C LYS A 102 6.17 7.09 5.14
N LYS A 103 6.10 6.04 4.33
CA LYS A 103 6.08 6.22 2.87
C LYS A 103 4.64 6.47 2.41
N ASP A 104 4.36 7.73 2.05
CA ASP A 104 3.09 8.18 1.51
C ASP A 104 2.69 7.40 0.26
N ILE A 105 1.52 6.76 0.30
CA ILE A 105 0.86 6.19 -0.86
C ILE A 105 -0.37 7.06 -1.14
N ASP A 106 -0.48 7.59 -2.35
CA ASP A 106 -1.66 8.34 -2.80
C ASP A 106 -2.84 7.37 -3.00
N GLU A 107 -3.69 7.28 -1.99
CA GLU A 107 -4.83 6.35 -1.86
C GLU A 107 -5.88 6.52 -2.98
N THR A 108 -5.97 7.71 -3.59
CA THR A 108 -6.99 8.01 -4.60
C THR A 108 -6.82 7.24 -5.92
N LYS A 109 -5.65 6.65 -6.16
CA LYS A 109 -5.29 5.98 -7.42
C LYS A 109 -5.61 4.49 -7.48
N PHE A 110 -6.06 3.87 -6.38
CA PHE A 110 -6.05 2.40 -6.27
C PHE A 110 -7.39 1.73 -5.92
N GLN A 111 -8.50 2.48 -5.83
CA GLN A 111 -9.84 1.94 -5.54
C GLN A 111 -10.31 0.77 -6.44
N ARG A 112 -9.74 0.61 -7.64
CA ARG A 112 -10.18 -0.40 -8.63
C ARG A 112 -9.41 -1.72 -8.61
N TYR A 113 -8.32 -1.83 -7.83
CA TYR A 113 -7.45 -3.01 -7.81
C TYR A 113 -7.42 -3.73 -6.44
N PHE A 114 -8.35 -3.38 -5.55
CA PHE A 114 -8.49 -3.98 -4.25
C PHE A 114 -8.97 -5.45 -4.37
N SER A 115 -8.07 -6.38 -4.08
CA SER A 115 -8.43 -7.66 -3.44
C SER A 115 -8.84 -7.35 -2.00
N ASP A 116 -9.79 -8.08 -1.42
CA ASP A 116 -10.28 -7.86 -0.05
C ASP A 116 -9.21 -7.98 1.05
N LEU A 117 -8.00 -8.42 0.72
CA LEU A 117 -6.81 -8.37 1.56
C LEU A 117 -6.03 -7.07 1.30
N VAL A 118 -6.54 -5.97 1.85
CA VAL A 118 -5.95 -4.64 1.73
C VAL A 118 -4.83 -4.50 2.74
N LEU A 119 -3.59 -4.66 2.28
CA LEU A 119 -2.41 -4.44 3.09
C LEU A 119 -1.95 -3.00 2.81
N ASP A 120 -2.64 -2.04 3.42
CA ASP A 120 -2.24 -0.63 3.39
C ASP A 120 -0.89 -0.43 4.10
N ASN A 121 -0.34 0.78 4.05
CA ASN A 121 0.91 1.13 4.75
C ASN A 121 0.77 1.19 6.28
N TYR A 122 -0.34 0.68 6.83
CA TYR A 122 -0.59 0.61 8.25
C TYR A 122 -1.02 -0.77 8.69
N PHE A 123 -0.90 -1.05 9.99
CA PHE A 123 -1.47 -2.24 10.63
C PHE A 123 -1.92 -1.93 12.04
N TYR A 124 -2.84 -2.74 12.54
CA TYR A 124 -3.36 -2.66 13.89
C TYR A 124 -2.62 -3.60 14.82
N LEU A 125 -2.49 -3.15 16.06
CA LEU A 125 -1.89 -3.90 17.14
C LEU A 125 -2.76 -3.77 18.39
N ILE A 126 -3.16 -4.89 18.97
CA ILE A 126 -3.87 -4.93 20.25
C ILE A 126 -2.96 -5.54 21.31
N THR A 127 -2.78 -4.81 22.41
CA THR A 127 -2.05 -5.29 23.58
C THR A 127 -2.98 -5.46 24.77
N ASP A 128 -2.62 -6.33 25.71
CA ASP A 128 -3.23 -6.34 27.04
C ASP A 128 -2.77 -5.15 27.90
N ALA A 129 -3.23 -5.11 29.14
CA ALA A 129 -2.91 -4.06 30.10
C ALA A 129 -1.42 -3.98 30.45
N ASP A 130 -0.71 -5.10 30.34
CA ASP A 130 0.71 -5.22 30.62
C ASP A 130 1.57 -4.96 29.38
N GLY A 131 0.95 -4.69 28.22
CA GLY A 131 1.61 -4.42 26.95
C GLY A 131 1.96 -5.66 26.13
N LYS A 132 1.49 -6.86 26.52
CA LYS A 132 1.70 -8.07 25.73
C LYS A 132 0.80 -8.05 24.51
N ILE A 133 1.36 -8.36 23.34
CA ILE A 133 0.61 -8.42 22.09
C ILE A 133 -0.38 -9.58 22.14
N LYS A 134 -1.65 -9.29 21.90
CA LYS A 134 -2.72 -10.28 21.74
C LYS A 134 -3.01 -10.52 20.26
N GLU A 135 -3.13 -9.44 19.49
CA GLU A 135 -3.50 -9.50 18.09
C GLU A 135 -2.70 -8.48 17.27
N LEU A 136 -2.34 -8.88 16.04
CA LEU A 136 -1.73 -8.02 15.03
C LEU A 136 -2.40 -8.36 13.70
N PHE A 137 -2.95 -7.36 13.02
CA PHE A 137 -3.70 -7.57 11.80
C PHE A 137 -3.74 -6.34 10.90
N TRP A 138 -4.08 -6.57 9.64
CA TRP A 138 -4.43 -5.53 8.68
C TRP A 138 -5.93 -5.58 8.47
N ASP A 139 -6.60 -4.46 8.69
CA ASP A 139 -8.02 -4.32 8.35
C ASP A 139 -8.24 -2.95 7.71
N LYS A 140 -9.32 -2.83 6.92
CA LYS A 140 -9.77 -1.53 6.40
C LYS A 140 -10.17 -0.63 7.58
N PRO A 141 -10.00 0.70 7.51
CA PRO A 141 -10.35 1.60 8.60
C PRO A 141 -11.86 1.69 8.86
#